data_AF-A0AAQ3T9N7-F1
#
_entry.id   AF-A0AAQ3T9N7-F1
#
_cell.length_a   1.000
_cell.length_b   1.000
_cell.length_c   1.000
_cell.angle_alpha   90.00
_cell.angle_beta   90.00
_cell.angle_gamma   90.00
#
_symmetry.space_group_name_H-M   'P 1'
#
loop_
_entity.id
_entity.type
_entity.pdbx_description
1 polymer ?
#
loop_
_entity_poly.entity_id
_entity_poly.type
_entity_poly.pdbx_seq_one_letter_code
_entity_poly.pdbx_strand_id
1 'polypeptide(L)'
;MALSAASSMASVSRALRPRARAAVCPAAGLGRGMGIACSMPRHDMGNDKHELGLAIASAPAATFTSVLRSRQILCKAEANISNNLPESLPRVSKYEKPVEPETLPAEPSQYEKIVELLTTLFPVWVILGTIIGIYKPSMVTWLETDLFTWGLGFLMLSMGLTLTFEDFKRCLRNPWTVGVGFLAQYFIKPMLGLAIAMTMNLSAPLATGLILVSCCPGGQASNVATYISKGNVALSVLMTTCSTIGAIVMTPLLTKLLAGQLVPVDAAGLAISTFQVVLMPTIVGVLAHEYFTEFTEKIISVTPLIGVLLTTLLCASPIGQVADVLKSQGAQLIIPVTLLHVAAFAIGYWLSKLCTFGESTSRTVSIECGMQSSALGFLLAQKHFTNPLVAVPSAVSVVCMALGGSALAVYWRNKGLPANDKDDFKE
;
A
#
# COMPACT_ATOMS: atom_id res chain seq x y z
N MET A 1 -31.53 -33.83 0.88
CA MET A 1 -31.91 -33.83 -0.55
C MET A 1 -30.72 -33.33 -1.35
N ALA A 2 -29.98 -34.26 -1.93
CA ALA A 2 -28.83 -34.00 -2.78
C ALA A 2 -29.28 -33.94 -4.26
N LEU A 3 -28.47 -33.25 -5.06
CA LEU A 3 -28.41 -33.30 -6.53
C LEU A 3 -29.60 -32.70 -7.30
N SER A 4 -29.34 -31.59 -8.00
CA SER A 4 -29.50 -31.47 -9.46
C SER A 4 -29.72 -30.00 -9.85
N ALA A 5 -28.73 -29.40 -10.52
CA ALA A 5 -28.90 -28.41 -11.60
C ALA A 5 -27.53 -27.80 -11.96
N ALA A 6 -26.62 -28.65 -12.43
CA ALA A 6 -25.45 -28.24 -13.20
C ALA A 6 -25.78 -28.49 -14.67
N SER A 7 -26.39 -27.51 -15.34
CA SER A 7 -26.61 -27.54 -16.79
C SER A 7 -27.20 -26.22 -17.28
N SER A 8 -26.33 -25.22 -17.49
CA SER A 8 -26.57 -24.14 -18.47
C SER A 8 -25.27 -23.35 -18.74
N MET A 9 -24.23 -24.06 -19.20
CA MET A 9 -23.05 -23.45 -19.85
C MET A 9 -22.95 -24.01 -21.27
N ALA A 10 -23.80 -23.53 -22.18
CA ALA A 10 -23.67 -23.77 -23.62
C ALA A 10 -24.64 -22.90 -24.44
N SER A 11 -24.53 -21.56 -24.36
CA SER A 11 -24.99 -20.65 -25.43
C SER A 11 -24.80 -19.20 -24.98
N VAL A 12 -23.64 -18.60 -25.27
CA VAL A 12 -23.45 -17.25 -25.86
C VAL A 12 -21.96 -17.17 -26.21
N SER A 13 -21.54 -17.96 -27.20
CA SER A 13 -20.22 -17.83 -27.84
C SER A 13 -20.45 -17.70 -29.35
N ARG A 14 -20.87 -16.50 -29.77
CA ARG A 14 -20.92 -16.12 -31.18
C ARG A 14 -21.05 -14.61 -31.39
N ALA A 15 -20.08 -13.82 -30.92
CA ALA A 15 -20.04 -12.39 -31.26
C ALA A 15 -18.65 -11.74 -31.16
N LEU A 16 -17.55 -12.43 -31.51
CA LEU A 16 -16.25 -11.76 -31.69
C LEU A 16 -15.46 -12.43 -32.83
N ARG A 17 -15.57 -11.87 -34.04
CA ARG A 17 -14.59 -12.10 -35.12
C ARG A 17 -13.71 -10.84 -35.24
N PRO A 18 -12.39 -10.93 -35.07
CA PRO A 18 -11.48 -9.88 -35.50
C PRO A 18 -11.25 -9.98 -37.01
N ARG A 19 -11.41 -8.87 -37.72
CA ARG A 19 -11.02 -8.73 -39.13
C ARG A 19 -9.51 -8.50 -39.20
N ALA A 20 -8.81 -9.39 -39.89
CA ALA A 20 -7.38 -9.27 -40.19
C ALA A 20 -7.11 -8.08 -41.13
N ARG A 21 -6.02 -7.35 -40.88
CA ARG A 21 -5.31 -6.58 -41.91
C ARG A 21 -3.82 -6.87 -41.82
N ALA A 22 -3.33 -7.50 -42.87
CA ALA A 22 -1.93 -7.66 -43.21
C ALA A 22 -1.42 -6.40 -43.95
N ALA A 23 -0.16 -6.05 -43.72
CA ALA A 23 0.73 -5.31 -44.62
C ALA A 23 2.16 -5.48 -44.07
N VAL A 24 2.92 -6.48 -44.53
CA VAL A 24 3.86 -6.44 -45.67
C VAL A 24 5.00 -5.45 -45.44
N CYS A 25 6.14 -5.98 -45.01
CA CYS A 25 7.47 -5.37 -45.18
C CYS A 25 7.87 -5.33 -46.66
N PRO A 26 8.81 -4.45 -47.01
CA PRO A 26 9.90 -4.87 -47.90
C PRO A 26 11.26 -4.66 -47.23
N ALA A 27 12.08 -5.70 -47.35
CA ALA A 27 13.51 -5.65 -47.11
C ALA A 27 14.22 -5.02 -48.34
N ALA A 28 15.23 -4.20 -48.10
CA ALA A 28 16.30 -3.91 -49.05
C ALA A 28 17.61 -3.83 -48.26
N GLY A 29 18.60 -4.59 -48.71
CA GLY A 29 19.87 -4.80 -48.01
C GLY A 29 21.06 -4.04 -48.58
N LEU A 30 22.21 -4.46 -48.04
CA LEU A 30 23.62 -4.22 -48.41
C LEU A 30 24.30 -2.94 -47.94
N GLY A 31 25.32 -3.13 -47.09
CA GLY A 31 26.68 -2.76 -47.47
C GLY A 31 27.56 -2.13 -46.38
N ARG A 32 28.57 -2.89 -45.93
CA ARG A 32 29.95 -2.50 -45.52
C ARG A 32 30.08 -1.24 -44.64
N GLY A 33 30.54 -1.31 -43.39
CA GLY A 33 31.86 -1.80 -42.99
C GLY A 33 32.79 -0.61 -42.75
N MET A 34 33.12 -0.32 -41.48
CA MET A 34 34.34 0.37 -41.05
C MET A 34 34.41 0.33 -39.52
N GLY A 35 35.38 -0.41 -39.00
CA GLY A 35 35.76 -0.35 -37.59
C GLY A 35 36.71 0.81 -37.33
N ILE A 36 36.67 1.34 -36.12
CA ILE A 36 37.78 2.08 -35.53
C ILE A 36 37.89 1.64 -34.06
N ALA A 37 39.06 1.13 -33.72
CA ALA A 37 39.53 0.78 -32.39
C ALA A 37 40.29 1.95 -31.74
N CYS A 38 40.76 1.72 -30.52
CA CYS A 38 41.64 2.54 -29.65
C CYS A 38 40.89 3.51 -28.72
N SER A 39 41.23 3.65 -27.44
CA SER A 39 42.28 3.05 -26.61
C SER A 39 42.06 3.48 -25.16
N MET A 40 42.38 2.60 -24.19
CA MET A 40 42.58 2.97 -22.78
C MET A 40 43.87 3.79 -22.58
N PRO A 41 44.00 4.44 -21.41
CA PRO A 41 45.26 4.36 -20.68
C PRO A 41 45.09 3.84 -19.24
N ARG A 42 46.09 3.09 -18.78
CA ARG A 42 46.36 2.71 -17.38
C ARG A 42 47.78 3.15 -17.00
N HIS A 43 48.00 3.25 -15.69
CA HIS A 43 49.21 3.55 -14.91
C HIS A 43 49.46 5.04 -14.62
N ASP A 44 49.80 5.48 -13.41
CA ASP A 44 50.54 4.78 -12.34
C ASP A 44 50.28 5.31 -10.91
N MET A 45 50.74 4.53 -9.91
CA MET A 45 50.67 4.77 -8.46
C MET A 45 51.54 5.94 -7.95
N GLY A 46 51.09 6.60 -6.88
CA GLY A 46 51.89 7.49 -6.04
C GLY A 46 51.29 7.61 -4.64
N ASN A 47 52.02 7.11 -3.65
CA ASN A 47 51.71 7.05 -2.22
C ASN A 47 52.29 8.30 -1.54
N ASP A 48 51.51 9.02 -0.72
CA ASP A 48 52.08 9.87 0.34
C ASP A 48 51.07 10.08 1.49
N LYS A 49 51.56 9.77 2.69
CA LYS A 49 50.97 10.11 3.99
C LYS A 49 51.60 11.41 4.47
N HIS A 50 50.83 12.34 5.02
CA HIS A 50 51.33 13.23 6.08
C HIS A 50 50.20 13.72 6.98
N GLU A 51 50.50 13.70 8.28
CA GLU A 51 49.68 14.10 9.41
C GLU A 51 49.51 15.63 9.55
N LEU A 52 48.57 15.98 10.44
CA LEU A 52 48.58 17.06 11.44
C LEU A 52 47.84 18.36 11.10
N GLY A 53 46.93 18.77 12.00
CA GLY A 53 46.53 20.18 12.14
C GLY A 53 45.14 20.41 12.74
N LEU A 54 45.06 20.38 14.08
CA LEU A 54 44.00 21.07 14.84
C LEU A 54 44.02 22.58 14.52
N ALA A 55 42.87 23.18 14.22
CA ALA A 55 42.66 24.62 14.41
C ALA A 55 41.21 24.92 14.77
N ILE A 56 41.03 25.29 16.04
CA ILE A 56 39.84 25.96 16.59
C ILE A 56 39.91 27.42 16.12
N ALA A 57 38.83 27.92 15.52
CA ALA A 57 38.61 29.36 15.37
C ALA A 57 37.12 29.69 15.49
N SER A 58 36.86 30.66 16.36
CA SER A 58 35.57 31.15 16.84
C SER A 58 35.02 32.35 16.04
N ALA A 59 33.69 32.49 16.09
CA ALA A 59 32.85 33.71 15.94
C ALA A 59 32.42 34.12 14.50
N PRO A 60 31.37 34.97 14.32
CA PRO A 60 30.28 35.41 15.23
C PRO A 60 28.86 35.18 14.66
N ALA A 61 27.85 35.53 15.47
CA ALA A 61 26.43 35.53 15.13
C ALA A 61 26.10 36.49 13.96
N ALA A 62 25.29 36.00 13.00
CA ALA A 62 24.71 36.81 11.94
C ALA A 62 23.18 36.59 11.87
N THR A 63 22.49 37.72 11.86
CA THR A 63 21.06 37.96 11.88
C THR A 63 20.33 37.25 10.73
N PHE A 64 19.30 36.46 11.04
CA PHE A 64 18.40 35.86 10.04
C PHE A 64 17.37 36.90 9.56
N THR A 65 17.54 37.40 8.33
CA THR A 65 16.46 38.03 7.57
C THR A 65 15.94 37.03 6.53
N SER A 66 14.64 36.78 6.56
CA SER A 66 13.96 35.83 5.66
C SER A 66 13.83 36.41 4.25
N VAL A 67 14.50 35.80 3.27
CA VAL A 67 14.24 36.04 1.85
C VAL A 67 13.59 34.79 1.25
N LEU A 68 12.27 34.87 1.03
CA LEU A 68 11.50 33.96 0.18
C LEU A 68 12.05 34.05 -1.26
N ARG A 69 12.70 32.98 -1.74
CA ARG A 69 13.09 32.88 -3.16
C ARG A 69 12.30 31.76 -3.83
N SER A 70 11.23 32.16 -4.51
CA SER A 70 10.50 31.35 -5.50
C SER A 70 11.47 30.94 -6.61
N ARG A 71 11.62 29.63 -6.87
CA ARG A 71 12.40 29.10 -7.99
C ARG A 71 11.46 28.77 -9.14
N GLN A 72 11.37 29.67 -10.13
CA GLN A 72 10.93 29.32 -11.47
C GLN A 72 12.10 28.64 -12.20
N ILE A 73 11.89 27.40 -12.66
CA ILE A 73 12.84 26.68 -13.52
C ILE A 73 12.55 27.13 -14.96
N LEU A 74 13.46 27.92 -15.51
CA LEU A 74 13.46 28.34 -16.91
C LEU A 74 14.26 27.30 -17.72
N CYS A 75 13.60 26.39 -18.42
CA CYS A 75 14.26 25.50 -19.38
C CYS A 75 14.49 26.25 -20.70
N LYS A 76 15.73 26.71 -20.93
CA LYS A 76 16.23 27.01 -22.27
C LYS A 76 16.76 25.72 -22.89
N ALA A 77 16.16 25.28 -23.98
CA ALA A 77 16.79 24.37 -24.93
C ALA A 77 16.94 25.11 -26.26
N GLU A 78 18.14 25.62 -26.54
CA GLU A 78 18.52 26.10 -27.87
C GLU A 78 18.94 24.88 -28.70
N ALA A 79 18.14 24.55 -29.72
CA ALA A 79 18.57 23.68 -30.81
C ALA A 79 18.87 24.58 -32.02
N ASN A 80 20.16 24.72 -32.31
CA ASN A 80 20.70 25.41 -33.48
C ASN A 80 20.45 24.54 -34.72
N ILE A 81 19.53 24.94 -35.61
CA ILE A 81 19.39 24.34 -36.95
C ILE A 81 19.45 25.48 -37.97
N SER A 82 20.54 25.46 -38.72
CA SER A 82 20.85 26.34 -39.85
C SER A 82 19.77 26.24 -40.93
N ASN A 83 19.31 27.41 -41.39
CA ASN A 83 18.48 27.58 -42.57
C ASN A 83 19.15 26.94 -43.80
N ASN A 84 18.44 26.03 -44.50
CA ASN A 84 18.49 25.84 -45.96
C ASN A 84 17.54 24.70 -46.36
N LEU A 85 16.40 25.01 -46.98
CA LEU A 85 15.68 24.05 -47.82
C LEU A 85 14.91 24.78 -48.93
N PRO A 86 14.98 24.29 -50.19
CA PRO A 86 14.24 24.87 -51.32
C PRO A 86 12.79 24.39 -51.34
N GLU A 87 11.93 25.22 -51.92
CA GLU A 87 10.53 24.95 -52.23
C GLU A 87 10.32 23.69 -53.10
N SER A 88 9.13 23.12 -52.93
CA SER A 88 8.45 22.11 -53.74
C SER A 88 8.55 20.64 -53.27
N LEU A 89 7.43 20.11 -52.75
CA LEU A 89 6.87 18.79 -53.04
C LEU A 89 5.40 18.71 -52.51
N PRO A 90 4.52 17.86 -53.08
CA PRO A 90 3.09 18.12 -53.13
C PRO A 90 2.26 17.57 -51.96
N ARG A 91 1.10 18.21 -51.84
CA ARG A 91 -0.01 18.05 -50.89
C ARG A 91 -0.49 16.60 -50.72
N VAL A 92 -0.30 16.01 -49.53
CA VAL A 92 -0.99 14.78 -49.09
C VAL A 92 -1.98 15.14 -47.99
N SER A 93 -3.26 14.86 -48.25
CA SER A 93 -4.37 15.06 -47.32
C SER A 93 -4.20 14.22 -46.05
N LYS A 94 -4.44 14.80 -44.89
CA LYS A 94 -4.79 14.04 -43.69
C LYS A 94 -5.86 14.78 -42.90
N TYR A 95 -6.97 14.09 -42.70
CA TYR A 95 -7.91 14.36 -41.60
C TYR A 95 -7.12 14.31 -40.29
N GLU A 96 -6.68 15.46 -39.80
CA GLU A 96 -6.19 15.63 -38.43
C GLU A 96 -7.42 16.00 -37.59
N LYS A 97 -7.86 15.12 -36.69
CA LYS A 97 -8.81 15.51 -35.63
C LYS A 97 -8.12 16.58 -34.78
N PRO A 98 -8.81 17.66 -34.37
CA PRO A 98 -8.25 18.58 -33.39
C PRO A 98 -7.96 17.80 -32.10
N VAL A 99 -6.71 17.79 -31.67
CA VAL A 99 -6.34 17.41 -30.31
C VAL A 99 -6.83 18.56 -29.43
N GLU A 100 -7.85 18.30 -28.60
CA GLU A 100 -8.26 19.24 -27.56
C GLU A 100 -7.05 19.59 -26.69
N PRO A 101 -6.86 20.85 -26.30
CA PRO A 101 -5.77 21.22 -25.42
C PRO A 101 -5.94 20.44 -24.10
N GLU A 102 -4.93 19.64 -23.77
CA GLU A 102 -4.79 18.94 -22.50
C GLU A 102 -4.88 20.00 -21.39
N THR A 103 -6.05 20.10 -20.76
CA THR A 103 -6.30 21.04 -19.67
C THR A 103 -5.29 20.75 -18.56
N LEU A 104 -4.40 21.70 -18.28
CA LEU A 104 -3.55 21.69 -17.09
C LEU A 104 -4.42 21.29 -15.88
N PRO A 105 -3.99 20.34 -15.03
CA PRO A 105 -4.81 19.89 -13.92
C PRO A 105 -5.20 21.10 -13.06
N ALA A 106 -6.51 21.26 -12.82
CA ALA A 106 -7.03 22.35 -12.01
C ALA A 106 -6.35 22.35 -10.65
N GLU A 107 -5.94 23.54 -10.17
CA GLU A 107 -5.36 23.69 -8.84
C GLU A 107 -6.31 23.12 -7.78
N PRO A 108 -5.82 22.24 -6.87
CA PRO A 108 -6.69 21.57 -5.92
C PRO A 108 -7.38 22.59 -5.01
N SER A 109 -8.66 22.36 -4.75
CA SER A 109 -9.47 23.24 -3.91
C SER A 109 -8.86 23.37 -2.50
N GLN A 110 -9.12 24.47 -1.80
CA GLN A 110 -8.61 24.64 -0.42
C GLN A 110 -9.06 23.49 0.50
N TYR A 111 -10.25 22.93 0.24
CA TYR A 111 -10.77 21.77 0.93
C TYR A 111 -9.94 20.51 0.68
N GLU A 112 -9.62 20.20 -0.57
CA GLU A 112 -8.76 19.05 -0.93
C GLU A 112 -7.39 19.14 -0.28
N LYS A 113 -6.77 20.33 -0.27
CA LYS A 113 -5.48 20.57 0.39
C LYS A 113 -5.55 20.26 1.90
N ILE A 114 -6.66 20.60 2.57
CA ILE A 114 -6.88 20.30 3.99
C ILE A 114 -7.07 18.79 4.19
N VAL A 115 -7.87 18.13 3.36
CA VAL A 115 -8.11 16.67 3.45
C VAL A 115 -6.83 15.90 3.23
N GLU A 116 -6.03 16.27 2.22
CA GLU A 116 -4.72 15.66 1.95
C GLU A 116 -3.76 15.86 3.12
N LEU A 117 -3.72 17.07 3.70
CA LEU A 117 -2.90 17.36 4.89
C LEU A 117 -3.30 16.49 6.07
N LEU A 118 -4.60 16.44 6.41
CA LEU A 118 -5.10 15.64 7.55
C LEU A 118 -4.82 14.15 7.36
N THR A 119 -4.93 13.66 6.12
CA THR A 119 -4.64 12.27 5.74
C THR A 119 -3.16 11.96 5.86
N THR A 120 -2.29 12.87 5.41
CA THR A 120 -0.83 12.73 5.53
C THR A 120 -0.36 12.78 6.99
N LEU A 121 -1.12 13.46 7.86
CA LEU A 121 -0.86 13.51 9.31
C LEU A 121 -1.33 12.25 10.07
N PHE A 122 -1.85 11.22 9.39
CA PHE A 122 -2.21 9.92 9.97
C PHE A 122 -1.26 9.40 11.08
N PRO A 123 0.07 9.29 10.88
CA PRO A 123 0.97 8.83 11.94
C PRO A 123 0.95 9.71 13.20
N VAL A 124 0.77 11.02 13.06
CA VAL A 124 0.65 11.94 14.20
C VAL A 124 -0.61 11.63 15.00
N TRP A 125 -1.73 11.38 14.31
CA TRP A 125 -2.98 10.99 14.94
C TRP A 125 -2.88 9.65 15.67
N VAL A 126 -2.15 8.67 15.11
CA VAL A 126 -1.91 7.38 15.78
C VAL A 126 -1.03 7.55 17.02
N ILE A 127 0.03 8.36 16.96
CA ILE A 127 0.88 8.66 18.13
C ILE A 127 0.03 9.31 19.23
N LEU A 128 -0.74 10.33 18.88
CA LEU A 128 -1.61 11.03 19.82
C LEU A 128 -2.64 10.07 20.43
N GLY A 129 -3.30 9.25 19.60
CA GLY A 129 -4.23 8.22 20.04
C GLY A 129 -3.59 7.18 20.97
N THR A 130 -2.34 6.80 20.71
CA THR A 130 -1.57 5.87 21.55
C THR A 130 -1.26 6.50 22.91
N ILE A 131 -0.81 7.75 22.94
CA ILE A 131 -0.53 8.49 24.18
C ILE A 131 -1.82 8.62 25.00
N ILE A 132 -2.92 9.04 24.38
CA ILE A 132 -4.22 9.14 25.04
C ILE A 132 -4.67 7.77 25.55
N GLY A 133 -4.57 6.71 24.76
CA GLY A 133 -4.95 5.36 25.16
C GLY A 133 -4.17 4.84 26.36
N ILE A 134 -2.87 5.13 26.46
CA ILE A 134 -2.04 4.68 27.59
C ILE A 134 -2.32 5.50 28.86
N TYR A 135 -2.37 6.83 28.75
CA TYR A 135 -2.44 7.72 29.93
C TYR A 135 -3.86 8.06 30.39
N LYS A 136 -4.83 8.08 29.46
CA LYS A 136 -6.26 8.34 29.73
C LYS A 136 -7.15 7.37 28.95
N PRO A 137 -7.14 6.06 29.27
CA PRO A 137 -7.88 5.04 28.52
C PRO A 137 -9.37 5.36 28.37
N SER A 138 -10.00 5.94 29.41
CA SER A 138 -11.43 6.31 29.41
C SER A 138 -11.85 7.23 28.27
N MET A 139 -10.93 8.00 27.67
CA MET A 139 -11.23 8.87 26.53
C MET A 139 -11.42 8.11 25.21
N VAL A 140 -10.99 6.85 25.13
CA VAL A 140 -10.99 6.05 23.89
C VAL A 140 -11.66 4.69 24.04
N THR A 141 -11.86 4.20 25.28
CA THR A 141 -12.51 2.91 25.56
C THR A 141 -14.05 2.97 25.50
N TRP A 142 -14.65 4.14 25.29
CA TRP A 142 -16.10 4.26 25.01
C TRP A 142 -16.50 3.60 23.68
N LEU A 143 -15.52 3.36 22.79
CA LEU A 143 -15.71 2.61 21.56
C LEU A 143 -15.69 1.10 21.86
N GLU A 144 -16.79 0.63 22.46
CA GLU A 144 -17.05 -0.78 22.77
C GLU A 144 -17.11 -1.65 21.51
N THR A 145 -17.07 -2.98 21.66
CA THR A 145 -16.96 -3.94 20.55
C THR A 145 -18.05 -3.76 19.47
N ASP A 146 -19.28 -3.43 19.84
CA ASP A 146 -20.36 -3.21 18.86
C ASP A 146 -20.14 -1.94 18.05
N LEU A 147 -19.80 -0.83 18.71
CA LEU A 147 -19.52 0.43 18.01
C LEU A 147 -18.22 0.36 17.21
N PHE A 148 -17.22 -0.38 17.71
CA PHE A 148 -16.01 -0.72 16.96
C PHE A 148 -16.35 -1.53 15.70
N THR A 149 -17.25 -2.50 15.81
CA THR A 149 -17.74 -3.30 14.66
C THR A 149 -18.37 -2.38 13.61
N TRP A 150 -19.26 -1.48 14.03
CA TRP A 150 -19.88 -0.50 13.12
C TRP A 150 -18.86 0.44 12.50
N GLY A 151 -17.93 0.97 13.30
CA GLY A 151 -16.85 1.84 12.82
C GLY A 151 -15.96 1.16 11.79
N LEU A 152 -15.61 -0.11 12.01
CA LEU A 152 -14.86 -0.90 11.03
C LEU A 152 -15.69 -1.17 9.77
N GLY A 153 -16.98 -1.48 9.90
CA GLY A 153 -17.89 -1.64 8.77
C GLY A 153 -18.01 -0.38 7.93
N PHE A 154 -18.17 0.80 8.54
CA PHE A 154 -18.16 2.08 7.84
C PHE A 154 -16.82 2.40 7.19
N LEU A 155 -15.71 2.02 7.83
CA LEU A 155 -14.39 2.16 7.23
C LEU A 155 -14.27 1.28 5.97
N MET A 156 -14.77 0.04 6.00
CA MET A 156 -14.76 -0.87 4.85
C MET A 156 -15.74 -0.43 3.74
N LEU A 157 -16.87 0.17 4.11
CA LEU A 157 -17.80 0.82 3.18
C LEU A 157 -17.16 2.03 2.48
N SER A 158 -16.49 2.89 3.25
CA SER A 158 -15.71 4.04 2.76
C SER A 158 -14.70 3.60 1.70
N MET A 159 -13.98 2.48 1.92
CA MET A 159 -13.14 1.87 0.88
C MET A 159 -13.95 1.49 -0.37
N GLY A 160 -15.03 0.73 -0.18
CA GLY A 160 -15.84 0.22 -1.28
C GLY A 160 -16.38 1.32 -2.19
N LEU A 161 -16.77 2.47 -1.62
CA LEU A 161 -17.22 3.66 -2.37
C LEU A 161 -16.15 4.28 -3.28
N THR A 162 -14.87 3.95 -3.07
CA THR A 162 -13.75 4.43 -3.89
C THR A 162 -13.31 3.43 -4.97
N LEU A 163 -13.83 2.20 -4.94
CA LEU A 163 -13.46 1.13 -5.86
C LEU A 163 -14.40 1.09 -7.07
N THR A 164 -13.85 0.79 -8.24
CA THR A 164 -14.61 0.63 -9.49
C THR A 164 -14.49 -0.79 -10.05
N PHE A 165 -15.42 -1.19 -10.93
CA PHE A 165 -15.30 -2.47 -11.64
C PHE A 165 -14.04 -2.58 -12.51
N GLU A 166 -13.53 -1.44 -13.00
CA GLU A 166 -12.29 -1.42 -13.76
C GLU A 166 -11.08 -1.79 -12.89
N ASP A 167 -11.09 -1.46 -11.60
CA ASP A 167 -10.03 -1.90 -10.67
C ASP A 167 -9.99 -3.42 -10.57
N PHE A 168 -11.14 -4.08 -10.40
CA PHE A 168 -11.19 -5.55 -10.44
C PHE A 168 -10.66 -6.13 -11.74
N LYS A 169 -11.01 -5.52 -12.87
CA LYS A 169 -10.52 -5.92 -14.18
C LYS A 169 -8.99 -5.74 -14.29
N ARG A 170 -8.43 -4.67 -13.72
CA ARG A 170 -6.98 -4.45 -13.63
C ARG A 170 -6.28 -5.50 -12.75
N CYS A 171 -6.88 -5.94 -11.63
CA CYS A 171 -6.36 -7.06 -10.80
C CYS A 171 -6.22 -8.33 -11.66
N LEU A 172 -7.21 -8.62 -12.51
CA LEU A 172 -7.21 -9.81 -13.39
C LEU A 172 -6.23 -9.72 -14.57
N ARG A 173 -5.92 -8.52 -15.07
CA ARG A 173 -4.95 -8.32 -16.17
C ARG A 173 -3.50 -8.38 -15.70
N ASN A 174 -3.23 -8.07 -14.42
CA ASN A 174 -1.89 -8.07 -13.84
C ASN A 174 -1.73 -9.12 -12.72
N PRO A 175 -2.00 -10.42 -12.99
CA PRO A 175 -2.10 -11.44 -11.95
C PRO A 175 -0.76 -11.74 -11.27
N TRP A 176 0.36 -11.53 -11.96
CA TRP A 176 1.68 -11.84 -11.41
C TRP A 176 2.06 -10.90 -10.27
N THR A 177 1.98 -9.58 -10.49
CA THR A 177 2.34 -8.58 -9.49
C THR A 177 1.39 -8.62 -8.29
N VAL A 178 0.08 -8.75 -8.52
CA VAL A 178 -0.89 -8.92 -7.43
C VAL A 178 -0.69 -10.26 -6.70
N GLY A 179 -0.36 -11.33 -7.44
CA GLY A 179 -0.11 -12.65 -6.88
C GLY A 179 1.09 -12.70 -5.94
N VAL A 180 2.18 -12.00 -6.25
CA VAL A 180 3.34 -11.85 -5.34
C VAL A 180 2.92 -11.16 -4.04
N GLY A 181 2.09 -10.12 -4.14
CA GLY A 181 1.50 -9.45 -2.99
C GLY A 181 0.63 -10.37 -2.13
N PHE A 182 -0.26 -11.12 -2.78
CA PHE A 182 -1.15 -12.07 -2.11
C PHE A 182 -0.37 -13.19 -1.42
N LEU A 183 0.69 -13.71 -2.04
CA LEU A 183 1.60 -14.69 -1.46
C LEU A 183 2.32 -14.12 -0.24
N ALA A 184 2.84 -12.89 -0.34
CA ALA A 184 3.47 -12.22 0.80
C ALA A 184 2.50 -12.08 1.98
N GLN A 185 1.25 -11.68 1.70
CA GLN A 185 0.21 -11.45 2.70
C GLN A 185 -0.29 -12.72 3.37
N TYR A 186 -0.62 -13.76 2.60
CA TYR A 186 -1.33 -14.95 3.13
C TYR A 186 -0.47 -16.20 3.26
N PHE A 187 0.80 -16.15 2.88
CA PHE A 187 1.72 -17.25 3.12
C PHE A 187 2.89 -16.80 3.98
N ILE A 188 3.69 -15.86 3.49
CA ILE A 188 4.95 -15.46 4.15
C ILE A 188 4.68 -14.87 5.52
N LYS A 189 3.75 -13.91 5.61
CA LYS A 189 3.47 -13.18 6.85
C LYS A 189 2.83 -14.05 7.95
N PRO A 190 1.86 -14.94 7.67
CA PRO A 190 1.41 -15.96 8.62
C PRO A 190 2.52 -16.86 9.14
N MET A 191 3.39 -17.36 8.24
CA MET A 191 4.55 -18.17 8.64
C MET A 191 5.52 -17.39 9.53
N LEU A 192 5.74 -16.12 9.22
CA LEU A 192 6.57 -15.23 10.03
C LEU A 192 5.95 -15.02 11.42
N GLY A 193 4.63 -14.81 11.51
CA GLY A 193 3.92 -14.71 12.79
C GLY A 193 4.06 -15.96 13.64
N LEU A 194 3.90 -17.15 13.03
CA LEU A 194 4.13 -18.43 13.71
C LEU A 194 5.59 -18.59 14.16
N ALA A 195 6.55 -18.32 13.28
CA ALA A 195 7.97 -18.46 13.59
C ALA A 195 8.40 -17.54 14.75
N ILE A 196 7.95 -16.27 14.74
CA ILE A 196 8.21 -15.33 15.83
C ILE A 196 7.56 -15.81 17.14
N ALA A 197 6.30 -16.26 17.09
CA ALA A 197 5.60 -16.75 18.26
C ALA A 197 6.33 -17.93 18.94
N MET A 198 6.84 -18.86 18.15
CA MET A 198 7.55 -20.05 18.64
C MET A 198 8.97 -19.72 19.12
N THR A 199 9.74 -18.96 18.34
CA THR A 199 11.13 -18.62 18.69
C THR A 199 11.23 -17.76 19.93
N MET A 200 10.24 -16.89 20.17
CA MET A 200 10.18 -16.03 21.35
C MET A 200 9.42 -16.67 22.53
N ASN A 201 8.98 -17.93 22.39
CA ASN A 201 8.23 -18.67 23.41
C ASN A 201 7.04 -17.89 23.98
N LEU A 202 6.22 -17.30 23.10
CA LEU A 202 5.05 -16.55 23.52
C LEU A 202 4.01 -17.48 24.15
N SER A 203 3.27 -16.97 25.14
CA SER A 203 2.15 -17.71 25.72
C SER A 203 1.10 -18.02 24.64
N ALA A 204 0.39 -19.14 24.77
CA ALA A 204 -0.59 -19.59 23.77
C ALA A 204 -1.59 -18.49 23.33
N PRO A 205 -2.14 -17.64 24.23
CA PRO A 205 -2.99 -16.53 23.83
C PRO A 205 -2.29 -15.45 22.98
N LEU A 206 -1.07 -15.06 23.36
CA LEU A 206 -0.30 -14.04 22.64
C LEU A 206 0.19 -14.55 21.29
N ALA A 207 0.65 -15.81 21.24
CA ALA A 207 0.99 -16.49 20.01
C ALA A 207 -0.21 -16.55 19.05
N THR A 208 -1.39 -16.91 19.56
CA THR A 208 -2.64 -16.91 18.79
C THR A 208 -2.96 -15.53 18.25
N GLY A 209 -2.86 -14.47 19.08
CA GLY A 209 -3.12 -13.11 18.64
C GLY A 209 -2.14 -12.63 17.55
N LEU A 210 -0.86 -12.98 17.68
CA LEU A 210 0.17 -12.65 16.70
C LEU A 210 -0.05 -13.38 15.35
N ILE A 211 -0.48 -14.64 15.41
CA ILE A 211 -0.85 -15.42 14.23
C ILE A 211 -2.13 -14.87 13.59
N LEU A 212 -3.16 -14.58 14.38
CA LEU A 212 -4.43 -14.03 13.88
C LEU A 212 -4.20 -12.71 13.16
N VAL A 213 -3.44 -11.78 13.78
CA VAL A 213 -3.17 -10.49 13.15
C VAL A 213 -2.38 -10.70 11.86
N SER A 214 -1.37 -11.57 11.83
CA SER A 214 -0.56 -11.83 10.62
C SER A 214 -1.35 -12.47 9.48
N CYS A 215 -2.48 -13.12 9.79
CA CYS A 215 -3.43 -13.67 8.82
C CYS A 215 -4.48 -12.66 8.32
N CYS A 216 -4.52 -11.43 8.84
CA CYS A 216 -5.45 -10.40 8.38
C CYS A 216 -5.06 -9.84 6.99
N PRO A 217 -6.00 -9.27 6.21
CA PRO A 217 -5.72 -8.64 4.91
C PRO A 217 -4.87 -7.37 5.05
N GLY A 218 -4.49 -6.77 3.91
CA GLY A 218 -3.88 -5.43 3.85
C GLY A 218 -4.75 -4.37 4.53
N GLY A 219 -4.12 -3.32 5.08
CA GLY A 219 -4.81 -2.26 5.81
C GLY A 219 -4.83 -0.95 5.04
N GLN A 220 -5.96 -0.25 5.01
CA GLN A 220 -6.19 0.95 4.18
C GLN A 220 -5.13 2.05 4.25
N ALA A 221 -4.46 2.18 5.40
CA ALA A 221 -3.39 3.14 5.58
C ALA A 221 -2.17 2.88 4.66
N SER A 222 -2.06 1.67 4.08
CA SER A 222 -1.07 1.32 3.07
C SER A 222 -1.19 2.18 1.82
N ASN A 223 -2.42 2.49 1.34
CA ASN A 223 -2.64 3.28 0.13
C ASN A 223 -2.03 4.69 0.27
N VAL A 224 -2.22 5.32 1.43
CA VAL A 224 -1.67 6.65 1.75
C VAL A 224 -0.14 6.57 1.88
N ALA A 225 0.38 5.56 2.58
CA ALA A 225 1.82 5.36 2.71
C ALA A 225 2.48 5.13 1.34
N THR A 226 1.84 4.34 0.46
CA THR A 226 2.29 4.09 -0.92
C THR A 226 2.36 5.39 -1.72
N TYR A 227 1.32 6.23 -1.66
CA TYR A 227 1.32 7.54 -2.30
C TYR A 227 2.50 8.40 -1.83
N ILE A 228 2.70 8.53 -0.51
CA ILE A 228 3.80 9.32 0.07
C ILE A 228 5.16 8.75 -0.35
N SER A 229 5.29 7.43 -0.44
CA SER A 229 6.53 6.73 -0.80
C SER A 229 6.93 6.84 -2.29
N LYS A 230 6.08 7.44 -3.13
CA LYS A 230 6.18 7.40 -4.60
C LYS A 230 6.10 5.96 -5.16
N GLY A 231 5.34 5.10 -4.50
CA GLY A 231 5.01 3.77 -5.01
C GLY A 231 3.83 3.83 -5.98
N ASN A 232 3.46 2.67 -6.52
CA ASN A 232 2.29 2.52 -7.38
C ASN A 232 1.01 2.39 -6.52
N VAL A 233 0.24 3.48 -6.43
CA VAL A 233 -1.00 3.54 -5.64
C VAL A 233 -2.08 2.62 -6.20
N ALA A 234 -2.20 2.54 -7.53
CA ALA A 234 -3.19 1.65 -8.17
C ALA A 234 -2.92 0.19 -7.79
N LEU A 235 -1.67 -0.25 -7.85
CA LEU A 235 -1.27 -1.57 -7.37
C LEU A 235 -1.60 -1.78 -5.88
N SER A 236 -1.35 -0.78 -5.02
CA SER A 236 -1.70 -0.83 -3.59
C SER A 236 -3.19 -1.15 -3.39
N VAL A 237 -4.04 -0.38 -4.05
CA VAL A 237 -5.49 -0.53 -3.99
C VAL A 237 -5.92 -1.91 -4.45
N LEU A 238 -5.33 -2.43 -5.53
CA LEU A 238 -5.64 -3.78 -6.03
C LEU A 238 -5.17 -4.88 -5.08
N MET A 239 -3.97 -4.77 -4.51
CA MET A 239 -3.45 -5.72 -3.54
C MET A 239 -4.31 -5.74 -2.26
N THR A 240 -4.65 -4.57 -1.74
CA THR A 240 -5.56 -4.44 -0.59
C THR A 240 -6.94 -5.01 -0.93
N THR A 241 -7.50 -4.72 -2.10
CA THR A 241 -8.82 -5.22 -2.51
C THR A 241 -8.81 -6.75 -2.66
N CYS A 242 -7.85 -7.29 -3.42
CA CYS A 242 -7.75 -8.72 -3.69
C CYS A 242 -7.41 -9.49 -2.38
N SER A 243 -6.65 -8.91 -1.45
CA SER A 243 -6.47 -9.51 -0.11
C SER A 243 -7.74 -9.42 0.75
N THR A 244 -8.43 -8.28 0.78
CA THR A 244 -9.68 -8.08 1.54
C THR A 244 -10.75 -9.09 1.15
N ILE A 245 -10.89 -9.39 -0.15
CA ILE A 245 -11.79 -10.45 -0.63
C ILE A 245 -11.31 -11.83 -0.16
N GLY A 246 -10.02 -12.10 -0.28
CA GLY A 246 -9.41 -13.36 0.17
C GLY A 246 -9.55 -13.60 1.68
N ALA A 247 -9.67 -12.54 2.48
CA ALA A 247 -9.68 -12.60 3.95
C ALA A 247 -10.75 -13.53 4.52
N ILE A 248 -11.92 -13.62 3.89
CA ILE A 248 -13.03 -14.46 4.39
C ILE A 248 -12.64 -15.93 4.47
N VAL A 249 -11.81 -16.38 3.53
CA VAL A 249 -11.36 -17.77 3.48
C VAL A 249 -9.99 -17.89 4.15
N MET A 250 -9.05 -17.03 3.77
CA MET A 250 -7.66 -17.15 4.18
C MET A 250 -7.47 -16.84 5.66
N THR A 251 -8.09 -15.80 6.21
CA THR A 251 -7.88 -15.41 7.62
C THR A 251 -8.36 -16.51 8.58
N PRO A 252 -9.58 -17.05 8.47
CA PRO A 252 -10.03 -18.13 9.35
C PRO A 252 -9.28 -19.45 9.12
N LEU A 253 -9.03 -19.81 7.86
CA LEU A 253 -8.33 -21.05 7.52
C LEU A 253 -6.92 -21.06 8.10
N LEU A 254 -6.13 -20.01 7.85
CA LEU A 254 -4.76 -19.90 8.34
C LEU A 254 -4.73 -19.78 9.86
N THR A 255 -5.63 -19.01 10.48
CA THR A 255 -5.71 -18.93 11.94
C THR A 255 -6.02 -20.31 12.54
N LYS A 256 -6.95 -21.07 11.95
CA LYS A 256 -7.29 -22.42 12.42
C LYS A 256 -6.11 -23.38 12.26
N LEU A 257 -5.42 -23.35 11.12
CA LEU A 257 -4.30 -24.24 10.84
C LEU A 257 -3.09 -23.95 11.74
N LEU A 258 -2.80 -22.68 12.00
CA LEU A 258 -1.57 -22.26 12.67
C LEU A 258 -1.73 -22.07 14.18
N ALA A 259 -2.90 -21.59 14.63
CA ALA A 259 -3.17 -21.35 16.05
C ALA A 259 -4.13 -22.38 16.67
N GLY A 260 -4.79 -23.23 15.88
CA GLY A 260 -5.77 -24.20 16.39
C GLY A 260 -5.20 -25.28 17.31
N GLN A 261 -3.88 -25.47 17.33
CA GLN A 261 -3.18 -26.34 18.29
C GLN A 261 -2.88 -25.62 19.62
N LEU A 262 -2.89 -24.28 19.62
CA LEU A 262 -2.61 -23.45 20.80
C LEU A 262 -3.87 -23.17 21.60
N VAL A 263 -4.95 -22.82 20.90
CA VAL A 263 -6.27 -22.55 21.49
C VAL A 263 -7.38 -23.00 20.55
N PRO A 264 -8.59 -23.28 21.05
CA PRO A 264 -9.75 -23.55 20.21
C PRO A 264 -10.07 -22.35 19.30
N VAL A 265 -9.99 -22.56 17.99
CA VAL A 265 -10.36 -21.56 16.97
C VAL A 265 -11.68 -21.98 16.30
N ASP A 266 -12.69 -21.12 16.40
CA ASP A 266 -13.93 -21.23 15.61
C ASP A 266 -13.73 -20.56 14.23
N ALA A 267 -13.28 -21.35 13.27
CA ALA A 267 -13.05 -20.87 11.91
C ALA A 267 -14.33 -20.40 11.22
N ALA A 268 -15.48 -21.01 11.53
CA ALA A 268 -16.75 -20.64 10.93
C ALA A 268 -17.22 -19.29 11.46
N GLY A 269 -17.16 -19.08 12.78
CA GLY A 269 -17.45 -17.80 13.42
C GLY A 269 -16.56 -16.67 12.89
N LEU A 270 -15.24 -16.92 12.77
CA LEU A 270 -14.30 -15.98 12.17
C LEU A 270 -14.69 -15.64 10.73
N ALA A 271 -14.99 -16.64 9.89
CA ALA A 271 -15.39 -16.43 8.50
C ALA A 271 -16.67 -15.59 8.37
N ILE A 272 -17.69 -15.90 9.18
CA ILE A 272 -18.97 -15.16 9.20
C ILE A 272 -18.73 -13.71 9.62
N SER A 273 -17.94 -13.49 10.67
CA SER A 273 -17.65 -12.13 11.15
C SER A 273 -16.84 -11.33 10.14
N THR A 274 -15.81 -11.94 9.52
CA THR A 274 -15.05 -11.29 8.45
C THR A 274 -15.95 -10.96 7.26
N PHE A 275 -16.83 -11.87 6.84
CA PHE A 275 -17.80 -11.60 5.78
C PHE A 275 -18.70 -10.41 6.11
N GLN A 276 -19.30 -10.39 7.30
CA GLN A 276 -20.25 -9.37 7.73
C GLN A 276 -19.61 -7.99 7.92
N VAL A 277 -18.40 -7.94 8.48
CA VAL A 277 -17.76 -6.67 8.85
C VAL A 277 -16.89 -6.10 7.73
N VAL A 278 -16.37 -6.96 6.86
CA VAL A 278 -15.43 -6.56 5.80
C VAL A 278 -16.08 -6.64 4.44
N LEU A 279 -16.40 -7.85 3.96
CA LEU A 279 -16.83 -8.01 2.57
C LEU A 279 -18.20 -7.37 2.30
N MET A 280 -19.19 -7.57 3.18
CA MET A 280 -20.53 -7.07 2.95
C MET A 280 -20.56 -5.54 2.81
N PRO A 281 -19.96 -4.74 3.73
CA PRO A 281 -19.87 -3.29 3.55
C PRO A 281 -19.07 -2.87 2.31
N THR A 282 -17.97 -3.56 1.99
CA THR A 282 -17.18 -3.26 0.79
C THR A 282 -17.99 -3.51 -0.49
N ILE A 283 -18.72 -4.62 -0.58
CA ILE A 283 -19.62 -4.91 -1.71
C ILE A 283 -20.68 -3.82 -1.82
N VAL A 284 -21.33 -3.45 -0.71
CA VAL A 284 -22.33 -2.38 -0.71
C VAL A 284 -21.73 -1.07 -1.22
N GLY A 285 -20.50 -0.74 -0.82
CA GLY A 285 -19.80 0.45 -1.31
C GLY A 285 -19.51 0.41 -2.81
N VAL A 286 -19.00 -0.72 -3.33
CA VAL A 286 -18.72 -0.89 -4.76
C VAL A 286 -20.01 -0.79 -5.59
N LEU A 287 -21.08 -1.47 -5.15
CA LEU A 287 -22.37 -1.42 -5.84
C LEU A 287 -22.99 -0.02 -5.75
N ALA A 288 -22.80 0.69 -4.63
CA ALA A 288 -23.27 2.06 -4.50
C ALA A 288 -22.53 3.01 -5.44
N HIS A 289 -21.22 2.83 -5.61
CA HIS A 289 -20.43 3.59 -6.57
C HIS A 289 -20.92 3.36 -8.01
N GLU A 290 -21.21 2.11 -8.39
CA GLU A 290 -21.66 1.77 -9.75
C GLU A 290 -23.10 2.25 -10.05
N TYR A 291 -24.04 2.00 -9.15
CA TYR A 291 -25.47 2.25 -9.41
C TYR A 291 -25.95 3.64 -8.99
N PHE A 292 -25.24 4.30 -8.08
CA PHE A 292 -25.57 5.64 -7.58
C PHE A 292 -24.38 6.59 -7.74
N THR A 293 -23.80 6.63 -8.95
CA THR A 293 -22.62 7.46 -9.29
C THR A 293 -22.79 8.92 -8.91
N GLU A 294 -23.92 9.56 -9.26
CA GLU A 294 -24.16 10.98 -8.91
C GLU A 294 -24.14 11.27 -7.41
N PHE A 295 -24.58 10.31 -6.59
CA PHE A 295 -24.51 10.42 -5.13
C PHE A 295 -23.09 10.18 -4.65
N THR A 296 -22.45 9.13 -5.16
CA THR A 296 -21.10 8.73 -4.75
C THR A 296 -20.06 9.80 -5.12
N GLU A 297 -20.12 10.40 -6.30
CA GLU A 297 -19.26 11.50 -6.73
C GLU A 297 -19.35 12.73 -5.82
N LYS A 298 -20.52 12.97 -5.19
CA LYS A 298 -20.68 14.07 -4.22
C LYS A 298 -20.01 13.78 -2.89
N ILE A 299 -19.99 12.52 -2.45
CA ILE A 299 -19.47 12.13 -1.14
C ILE A 299 -18.02 11.63 -1.18
N ILE A 300 -17.52 11.21 -2.34
CA ILE A 300 -16.18 10.61 -2.49
C ILE A 300 -15.06 11.56 -2.08
N SER A 301 -15.29 12.88 -2.19
CA SER A 301 -14.36 13.91 -1.72
C SER A 301 -14.22 13.96 -0.19
N VAL A 302 -15.24 13.52 0.55
CA VAL A 302 -15.28 13.50 2.02
C VAL A 302 -14.86 12.12 2.56
N THR A 303 -15.01 11.07 1.76
CA THR A 303 -14.67 9.69 2.12
C THR A 303 -13.26 9.51 2.72
N PRO A 304 -12.18 10.15 2.21
CA PRO A 304 -10.86 10.08 2.83
C PRO A 304 -10.82 10.64 4.25
N LEU A 305 -11.52 11.74 4.52
CA LEU A 305 -11.58 12.35 5.85
C LEU A 305 -12.29 11.42 6.83
N ILE A 306 -13.41 10.83 6.43
CA ILE A 306 -14.13 9.82 7.22
C ILE A 306 -13.21 8.63 7.50
N GLY A 307 -12.48 8.16 6.49
CA GLY A 307 -11.51 7.07 6.62
C GLY A 307 -10.43 7.36 7.64
N VAL A 308 -9.84 8.55 7.63
CA VAL A 308 -8.80 8.98 8.59
C VAL A 308 -9.35 9.09 10.00
N LEU A 309 -10.54 9.66 10.18
CA LEU A 309 -11.20 9.78 11.49
C LEU A 309 -11.50 8.40 12.08
N LEU A 310 -12.16 7.53 11.32
CA LEU A 310 -12.48 6.17 11.75
C LEU A 310 -11.20 5.36 12.02
N THR A 311 -10.21 5.43 11.12
CA THR A 311 -8.94 4.72 11.34
C THR A 311 -8.27 5.21 12.62
N THR A 312 -8.20 6.52 12.87
CA THR A 312 -7.62 7.07 14.10
C THR A 312 -8.32 6.54 15.36
N LEU A 313 -9.66 6.52 15.37
CA LEU A 313 -10.44 5.98 16.49
C LEU A 313 -10.22 4.48 16.68
N LEU A 314 -10.23 3.71 15.58
CA LEU A 314 -9.98 2.27 15.57
C LEU A 314 -8.52 1.93 15.92
N CYS A 315 -7.60 2.88 15.82
CA CYS A 315 -6.23 2.75 16.31
C CYS A 315 -6.10 3.06 17.80
N ALA A 316 -6.80 4.08 18.28
CA ALA A 316 -6.67 4.53 19.67
C ALA A 316 -7.41 3.63 20.67
N SER A 317 -8.63 3.17 20.33
CA SER A 317 -9.45 2.35 21.22
C SER A 317 -8.78 1.04 21.64
N PRO A 318 -8.19 0.23 20.74
CA PRO A 318 -7.49 -1.00 21.12
C PRO A 318 -6.38 -0.77 22.14
N ILE A 319 -5.57 0.30 21.98
CA ILE A 319 -4.51 0.65 22.91
C ILE A 319 -5.07 0.99 24.29
N GLY A 320 -6.17 1.75 24.35
CA GLY A 320 -6.86 2.03 25.61
C GLY A 320 -7.37 0.76 26.29
N GLN A 321 -7.96 -0.16 25.53
CA GLN A 321 -8.50 -1.42 26.04
C GLN A 321 -7.43 -2.36 26.62
N VAL A 322 -6.19 -2.28 26.11
CA VAL A 322 -5.07 -3.13 26.57
C VAL A 322 -4.02 -2.37 27.38
N ALA A 323 -4.30 -1.13 27.79
CA ALA A 323 -3.31 -0.23 28.38
C ALA A 323 -2.63 -0.80 29.63
N ASP A 324 -3.37 -1.47 30.51
CA ASP A 324 -2.83 -2.05 31.74
C ASP A 324 -1.88 -3.23 31.46
N VAL A 325 -2.20 -4.02 30.43
CA VAL A 325 -1.34 -5.10 29.94
C VAL A 325 -0.06 -4.52 29.33
N LEU A 326 -0.16 -3.42 28.57
CA LEU A 326 1.01 -2.74 27.99
C LEU A 326 1.91 -2.11 29.05
N LYS A 327 1.34 -1.54 30.11
CA LYS A 327 2.13 -0.95 31.21
C LYS A 327 2.90 -2.00 32.00
N SER A 328 2.32 -3.18 32.18
CA SER A 328 2.94 -4.26 32.95
C SER A 328 3.87 -5.16 32.13
N GLN A 329 3.56 -5.38 30.85
CA GLN A 329 4.25 -6.38 30.00
C GLN A 329 4.70 -5.84 28.63
N GLY A 330 4.75 -4.52 28.46
CA GLY A 330 4.95 -3.87 27.15
C GLY A 330 6.13 -4.37 26.35
N ALA A 331 7.30 -4.60 26.97
CA ALA A 331 8.49 -5.09 26.27
C ALA A 331 8.30 -6.48 25.66
N GLN A 332 7.65 -7.41 26.37
CA GLN A 332 7.38 -8.77 25.90
C GLN A 332 6.36 -8.80 24.75
N LEU A 333 5.59 -7.72 24.55
CA LEU A 333 4.51 -7.61 23.57
C LEU A 333 4.92 -6.79 22.35
N ILE A 334 5.65 -5.69 22.54
CA ILE A 334 6.05 -4.77 21.48
C ILE A 334 7.12 -5.39 20.58
N ILE A 335 8.09 -6.12 21.15
CA ILE A 335 9.19 -6.71 20.37
C ILE A 335 8.69 -7.70 19.31
N PRO A 336 7.91 -8.75 19.63
CA PRO A 336 7.48 -9.73 18.62
C PRO A 336 6.63 -9.10 17.52
N VAL A 337 5.74 -8.17 17.88
CA VAL A 337 4.86 -7.48 16.93
C VAL A 337 5.67 -6.54 16.03
N THR A 338 6.61 -5.78 16.61
CA THR A 338 7.50 -4.90 15.83
C THR A 338 8.35 -5.73 14.86
N LEU A 339 8.91 -6.86 15.32
CA LEU A 339 9.68 -7.76 14.48
C LEU A 339 8.85 -8.29 13.31
N LEU A 340 7.60 -8.69 13.56
CA LEU A 340 6.67 -9.14 12.52
C LEU A 340 6.51 -8.08 11.43
N HIS A 341 6.23 -6.83 11.78
CA HIS A 341 6.05 -5.77 10.79
C HIS A 341 7.34 -5.40 10.08
N VAL A 342 8.44 -5.22 10.80
CA VAL A 342 9.75 -4.88 10.21
C VAL A 342 10.20 -5.95 9.21
N ALA A 343 10.09 -7.23 9.60
CA ALA A 343 10.42 -8.32 8.70
C ALA A 343 9.42 -8.42 7.54
N ALA A 344 8.12 -8.17 7.74
CA ALA A 344 7.14 -8.14 6.66
C ALA A 344 7.43 -7.02 5.63
N PHE A 345 7.75 -5.80 6.08
CA PHE A 345 8.20 -4.70 5.19
C PHE A 345 9.45 -5.11 4.40
N ALA A 346 10.46 -5.65 5.09
CA ALA A 346 11.71 -6.05 4.45
C ALA A 346 11.52 -7.18 3.44
N ILE A 347 10.83 -8.26 3.83
CA ILE A 347 10.59 -9.40 2.94
C ILE A 347 9.72 -8.99 1.76
N GLY A 348 8.70 -8.16 1.96
CA GLY A 348 7.90 -7.63 0.85
C GLY A 348 8.74 -6.90 -0.20
N TYR A 349 9.66 -6.03 0.25
CA TYR A 349 10.58 -5.31 -0.64
C TYR A 349 11.56 -6.25 -1.36
N TRP A 350 12.16 -7.20 -0.66
CA TRP A 350 13.16 -8.08 -1.26
C TRP A 350 12.53 -9.14 -2.15
N LEU A 351 11.34 -9.63 -1.81
CA LEU A 351 10.59 -10.57 -2.64
C LEU A 351 10.24 -9.95 -4.00
N SER A 352 9.77 -8.70 -4.02
CA SER A 352 9.48 -8.00 -5.28
C SER A 352 10.75 -7.79 -6.11
N LYS A 353 11.89 -7.48 -5.47
CA LYS A 353 13.19 -7.37 -6.16
C LYS A 353 13.65 -8.71 -6.74
N LEU A 354 13.47 -9.82 -6.03
CA LEU A 354 13.76 -11.16 -6.53
C LEU A 354 12.86 -11.53 -7.72
N CYS A 355 11.62 -11.04 -7.75
CA CYS A 355 10.72 -11.14 -8.90
C CYS A 355 11.04 -10.13 -10.03
N THR A 356 12.15 -9.40 -9.95
CA THR A 356 12.63 -8.43 -10.96
C THR A 356 11.68 -7.25 -11.21
N PHE A 357 10.93 -6.85 -10.18
CA PHE A 357 10.08 -5.67 -10.24
C PHE A 357 10.88 -4.37 -10.04
N GLY A 358 10.33 -3.29 -10.60
CA GLY A 358 10.77 -1.92 -10.42
C GLY A 358 10.74 -1.49 -8.96
N GLU A 359 11.39 -0.35 -8.70
CA GLU A 359 11.45 0.30 -7.41
C GLU A 359 10.07 0.75 -6.93
N SER A 360 9.26 1.39 -7.78
CA SER A 360 7.90 1.82 -7.43
C SER A 360 7.03 0.65 -6.98
N THR A 361 7.02 -0.45 -7.76
CA THR A 361 6.34 -1.70 -7.42
C THR A 361 6.88 -2.30 -6.12
N SER A 362 8.20 -2.31 -5.92
CA SER A 362 8.82 -2.88 -4.72
C SER A 362 8.47 -2.11 -3.45
N ARG A 363 8.37 -0.79 -3.52
CA ARG A 363 7.88 0.05 -2.43
C ARG A 363 6.44 -0.27 -2.08
N THR A 364 5.58 -0.41 -3.09
CA THR A 364 4.17 -0.80 -2.89
C THR A 364 4.05 -2.17 -2.22
N VAL A 365 4.73 -3.21 -2.74
CA VAL A 365 4.64 -4.56 -2.18
C VAL A 365 5.19 -4.60 -0.74
N SER A 366 6.24 -3.84 -0.44
CA SER A 366 6.75 -3.70 0.93
C SER A 366 5.72 -3.09 1.87
N ILE A 367 5.09 -1.98 1.48
CA ILE A 367 4.10 -1.25 2.29
C ILE A 367 2.86 -2.11 2.54
N GLU A 368 2.31 -2.70 1.49
CA GLU A 368 1.15 -3.61 1.58
C GLU A 368 1.46 -4.83 2.45
N CYS A 369 2.64 -5.44 2.30
CA CYS A 369 3.04 -6.58 3.12
C CYS A 369 3.23 -6.18 4.59
N GLY A 370 3.74 -4.98 4.90
CA GLY A 370 3.95 -4.55 6.28
C GLY A 370 2.71 -3.98 6.97
N MET A 371 1.81 -3.34 6.24
CA MET A 371 0.61 -2.68 6.76
C MET A 371 -0.64 -3.55 6.55
N GLN A 372 -1.15 -4.15 7.63
CA GLN A 372 -2.36 -4.99 7.61
C GLN A 372 -3.57 -4.31 8.26
N SER A 373 -4.74 -4.91 8.15
CA SER A 373 -5.92 -4.50 8.91
C SER A 373 -5.85 -5.02 10.35
N SER A 374 -5.03 -4.40 11.19
CA SER A 374 -4.92 -4.78 12.61
C SER A 374 -6.18 -4.48 13.42
N ALA A 375 -7.01 -3.54 12.96
CA ALA A 375 -8.34 -3.31 13.51
C ALA A 375 -9.27 -4.53 13.32
N LEU A 376 -9.21 -5.20 12.17
CA LEU A 376 -9.94 -6.46 11.97
C LEU A 376 -9.42 -7.54 12.91
N GLY A 377 -8.09 -7.70 13.02
CA GLY A 377 -7.48 -8.67 13.92
C GLY A 377 -7.91 -8.46 15.38
N PHE A 378 -7.98 -7.20 15.82
CA PHE A 378 -8.45 -6.85 17.16
C PHE A 378 -9.91 -7.23 17.37
N LEU A 379 -10.79 -6.88 16.42
CA LEU A 379 -12.21 -7.21 16.49
C LEU A 379 -12.45 -8.72 16.51
N LEU A 380 -11.77 -9.47 15.64
CA LEU A 380 -11.89 -10.93 15.58
C LEU A 380 -11.40 -11.58 16.87
N ALA A 381 -10.30 -11.07 17.43
CA ALA A 381 -9.80 -11.54 18.73
C ALA A 381 -10.85 -11.37 19.84
N GLN A 382 -11.44 -10.17 19.93
CA GLN A 382 -12.44 -9.85 20.96
C GLN A 382 -13.74 -10.66 20.81
N LYS A 383 -14.17 -10.98 19.57
CA LYS A 383 -15.43 -11.70 19.32
C LYS A 383 -15.31 -13.21 19.45
N HIS A 384 -14.17 -13.79 19.10
CA HIS A 384 -14.05 -15.24 18.89
C HIS A 384 -13.14 -15.95 19.89
N PHE A 385 -12.42 -15.20 20.73
CA PHE A 385 -11.53 -15.78 21.73
C PHE A 385 -11.92 -15.32 23.13
N THR A 386 -12.01 -16.28 24.04
CA THR A 386 -12.39 -16.02 25.43
C THR A 386 -11.29 -15.33 26.22
N ASN A 387 -10.03 -15.51 25.83
CA ASN A 387 -8.90 -14.88 26.50
C ASN A 387 -8.59 -13.50 25.88
N PRO A 388 -8.73 -12.40 26.64
CA PRO A 388 -8.53 -11.04 26.12
C PRO A 388 -7.08 -10.77 25.68
N LEU A 389 -6.10 -11.56 26.13
CA LEU A 389 -4.71 -11.43 25.69
C LEU A 389 -4.55 -11.71 24.18
N VAL A 390 -5.47 -12.43 23.54
CA VAL A 390 -5.44 -12.67 22.10
C VAL A 390 -5.59 -11.36 21.30
N ALA A 391 -6.26 -10.34 21.87
CA ALA A 391 -6.44 -9.05 21.21
C ALA A 391 -5.20 -8.13 21.30
N VAL A 392 -4.31 -8.39 22.26
CA VAL A 392 -3.16 -7.51 22.56
C VAL A 392 -2.19 -7.38 21.39
N PRO A 393 -1.76 -8.45 20.69
CA PRO A 393 -0.88 -8.31 19.53
C PRO A 393 -1.49 -7.45 18.42
N SER A 394 -2.80 -7.55 18.19
CA SER A 394 -3.50 -6.71 17.21
C SER A 394 -3.52 -5.24 17.62
N ALA A 395 -3.75 -4.94 18.90
CA ALA A 395 -3.70 -3.56 19.41
C ALA A 395 -2.31 -2.94 19.23
N VAL A 396 -1.26 -3.65 19.62
CA VAL A 396 0.14 -3.21 19.44
C VAL A 396 0.50 -3.06 17.97
N SER A 397 0.02 -3.98 17.14
CA SER A 397 0.27 -4.03 15.70
C SER A 397 -0.18 -2.75 15.00
N VAL A 398 -1.29 -2.15 15.44
CA VAL A 398 -1.78 -0.90 14.89
C VAL A 398 -0.73 0.21 14.97
N VAL A 399 -0.02 0.32 16.10
CA VAL A 399 1.00 1.35 16.31
C VAL A 399 2.26 1.01 15.52
N CYS A 400 2.74 -0.23 15.64
CA CYS A 400 3.96 -0.68 14.96
C CYS A 400 3.87 -0.52 13.44
N MET A 401 2.74 -0.91 12.83
CA MET A 401 2.55 -0.81 11.38
C MET A 401 2.41 0.65 10.92
N ALA A 402 1.72 1.49 11.69
CA ALA A 402 1.49 2.88 11.33
C ALA A 402 2.80 3.68 11.38
N LEU A 403 3.58 3.51 12.45
CA LEU A 403 4.89 4.15 12.58
C LEU A 403 5.88 3.61 11.55
N GLY A 404 5.96 2.29 11.40
CA GLY A 404 6.88 1.65 10.44
C GLY A 404 6.57 2.05 8.99
N GLY A 405 5.31 1.94 8.58
CA GLY A 405 4.87 2.31 7.23
C GLY A 405 5.07 3.80 6.94
N SER A 406 4.76 4.66 7.91
CA SER A 406 4.96 6.11 7.74
C SER A 406 6.42 6.51 7.68
N ALA A 407 7.28 5.94 8.54
CA ALA A 407 8.71 6.20 8.51
C ALA A 407 9.33 5.76 7.17
N LEU A 408 8.94 4.59 6.68
CA LEU A 408 9.40 4.06 5.41
C LEU A 408 8.88 4.89 4.22
N ALA A 409 7.62 5.34 4.26
CA ALA A 409 7.06 6.23 3.25
C ALA A 409 7.80 7.58 3.20
N VAL A 410 8.10 8.19 4.35
CA VAL A 410 8.89 9.43 4.42
C VAL A 410 10.32 9.22 3.92
N TYR A 411 10.95 8.10 4.28
CA TYR A 411 12.27 7.73 3.78
C TYR A 411 12.30 7.67 2.24
N TRP A 412 11.32 7.00 1.63
CA TRP A 412 11.23 6.85 0.19
C TRP A 412 10.73 8.10 -0.54
N ARG A 413 9.92 8.93 0.10
CA ARG A 413 9.56 10.27 -0.43
C ARG A 413 10.81 11.07 -0.79
N ASN A 414 11.83 10.98 0.06
CA ASN A 414 13.10 11.68 -0.06
C ASN A 414 14.11 10.96 -0.98
N LYS A 415 13.78 9.77 -1.50
CA LYS A 415 14.59 9.05 -2.49
C LYS A 415 13.89 9.03 -3.85
N GLY A 416 14.51 9.67 -4.84
CA GLY A 416 14.05 9.63 -6.22
C GLY A 416 13.90 8.18 -6.73
N LEU A 417 12.95 7.97 -7.63
CA LEU A 417 12.88 6.73 -8.39
C LEU A 417 14.02 6.72 -9.43
N PRO A 418 14.55 5.54 -9.80
CA PRO A 418 15.45 5.42 -10.93
C PRO A 418 14.83 6.01 -12.21
N ALA A 419 15.62 6.66 -13.06
CA ALA A 419 15.10 7.30 -14.29
C ALA A 419 14.45 6.28 -15.25
N ASN A 420 14.94 5.04 -15.25
CA ASN A 420 14.42 3.93 -16.04
C ASN A 420 13.68 2.92 -15.15
N ASP A 421 12.94 3.40 -14.14
CA ASP A 421 12.19 2.49 -13.29
C ASP A 421 11.16 1.71 -14.12
N LYS A 422 11.12 0.41 -13.89
CA LYS A 422 10.24 -0.48 -14.64
C LYS A 422 8.81 -0.26 -14.19
N ASP A 423 7.95 0.10 -15.12
CA ASP A 423 6.50 0.12 -14.88
C ASP A 423 5.96 -1.30 -15.06
N ASP A 424 6.00 -2.10 -13.99
CA ASP A 424 5.46 -3.48 -13.98
C ASP A 424 3.94 -3.54 -14.08
N PHE A 425 3.29 -2.37 -14.26
CA PHE A 425 1.85 -2.18 -14.23
C PHE A 425 1.30 -1.46 -15.46
N LYS A 426 2.17 -1.10 -16.42
CA LYS A 426 1.75 -0.63 -17.76
C LYS A 426 1.47 -1.82 -18.67
N GLU A 427 0.31 -1.74 -19.35
CA GLU A 427 -0.12 -2.67 -20.40
C GLU A 427 0.73 -2.54 -21.68
#